data_AF-A0A1M6MNW1-F1
#
_entry.id   AF-A0A1M6MNW1-F1
#
_cell.length_a   1.000
_cell.length_b   1.000
_cell.length_c   1.000
_cell.angle_alpha   90.00
_cell.angle_beta   90.00
_cell.angle_gamma   90.00
#
_symmetry.space_group_name_H-M   'P 1'
#
loop_
_entity.id
_entity.type
_entity.pdbx_description
1 polymer ?
#
loop_
_entity_poly.entity_id
_entity_poly.type
_entity_poly.pdbx_seq_one_letter_code
_entity_poly.pdbx_strand_id
1 'polypeptide(L)'
;MGFQPHILDKCNKFILDGDFDFVLCSLHTVENKDVYLGDLLKDNSPKEAYEKYFQELYYCIEKGAIFNVLAHFDLLKRHVDYPFDKVFRENFDIIEGIFKKVIYDGRGLEVNTSGFRYKLESPLPSKDLLIFYKELGGRLLP
;
A
#
# COMPACT_ATOMS: atom_id res chain seq x y z
N MET A 1 1.49 7.53 8.58
CA MET A 1 0.11 8.04 8.62
C MET A 1 -0.81 7.03 7.95
N GLY A 2 -1.90 6.66 8.62
CA GLY A 2 -2.93 5.79 8.05
C GLY A 2 -3.88 6.61 7.19
N PHE A 3 -3.71 6.57 5.87
CA PHE A 3 -4.55 7.33 4.95
C PHE A 3 -5.87 6.59 4.70
N GLN A 4 -6.97 7.34 4.71
CA GLN A 4 -8.28 6.87 4.27
C GLN A 4 -8.96 8.01 3.50
N PRO A 5 -9.79 7.72 2.49
CA PRO A 5 -10.44 8.73 1.66
C PRO A 5 -11.12 9.85 2.47
N HIS A 6 -11.81 9.50 3.55
CA HIS A 6 -12.63 10.43 4.32
C HIS A 6 -11.86 11.31 5.32
N ILE A 7 -10.57 11.03 5.59
CA ILE A 7 -9.70 11.83 6.46
C ILE A 7 -8.51 12.44 5.73
N LEU A 8 -8.42 12.26 4.40
CA LEU A 8 -7.26 12.66 3.60
C LEU A 8 -6.87 14.14 3.83
N ASP A 9 -7.82 15.05 3.77
CA ASP A 9 -7.57 16.49 3.96
C ASP A 9 -7.06 16.80 5.37
N LYS A 10 -7.58 16.09 6.38
CA LYS A 10 -7.13 16.24 7.78
C LYS A 10 -5.70 15.71 7.93
N CYS A 11 -5.38 14.58 7.31
CA CYS A 11 -4.02 14.03 7.31
C CYS A 11 -3.04 14.98 6.64
N ASN A 12 -3.39 15.49 5.45
CA ASN A 12 -2.56 16.44 4.72
C ASN A 12 -2.33 17.73 5.51
N LYS A 13 -3.39 18.29 6.11
CA LYS A 13 -3.27 19.47 6.97
C LYS A 13 -2.34 19.20 8.16
N PHE A 14 -2.52 18.08 8.84
CA PHE A 14 -1.68 17.70 9.97
C PHE A 14 -0.20 17.57 9.58
N ILE A 15 0.08 17.00 8.41
CA ILE A 15 1.45 16.85 7.90
C ILE A 15 2.06 18.20 7.54
N LEU A 16 1.31 19.08 6.87
CA LEU A 16 1.78 20.41 6.44
C LEU A 16 1.96 21.39 7.61
N ASP A 17 1.15 21.27 8.66
CA ASP A 17 1.24 22.11 9.86
C ASP A 17 2.33 21.62 10.82
N GLY A 18 2.82 20.39 10.65
CA GLY A 18 3.84 19.77 11.49
C GLY A 18 5.26 19.88 10.93
N ASP A 19 6.24 19.65 11.79
CA ASP A 19 7.67 19.57 11.42
C ASP A 19 8.11 18.11 11.41
N PHE A 20 7.82 17.41 10.32
CA PHE A 20 8.14 15.99 10.14
C PHE A 20 9.33 15.82 9.19
N ASP A 21 10.37 15.14 9.65
CA ASP A 21 11.50 14.75 8.79
C ASP A 21 11.11 13.74 7.72
N PHE A 22 10.10 12.90 8.02
CA PHE A 22 9.72 11.78 7.17
C PHE A 22 8.29 11.29 7.42
N VAL A 23 7.56 10.98 6.35
CA VAL A 23 6.17 10.54 6.38
C VAL A 23 5.99 9.25 5.57
N LEU A 24 5.58 8.20 6.27
CA LEU A 24 5.11 6.96 5.68
C LEU A 24 3.60 7.04 5.36
N CYS A 25 3.20 6.56 4.19
CA CYS A 25 1.80 6.35 3.82
C CYS A 25 1.43 4.88 3.95
N SER A 26 0.55 4.56 4.88
CA SER A 26 0.01 3.22 5.07
C SER A 26 -1.51 3.19 4.91
N LEU A 27 -2.03 2.07 4.40
CA LEU A 27 -3.47 1.79 4.34
C LEU A 27 -3.80 0.66 5.32
N HIS A 28 -4.44 1.01 6.43
CA HIS A 28 -4.84 0.05 7.48
C HIS A 28 -6.35 -0.17 7.55
N THR A 29 -7.12 0.64 6.83
CA THR A 29 -8.58 0.57 6.86
C THR A 29 -9.07 0.71 5.44
N VAL A 30 -10.02 -0.16 5.07
CA VAL A 30 -10.71 -0.14 3.78
C VAL A 30 -12.19 -0.31 4.06
N GLU A 31 -13.05 0.58 3.56
CA GLU A 31 -14.49 0.58 3.87
C GLU A 31 -14.81 0.50 5.39
N ASN A 32 -14.04 1.21 6.23
CA ASN A 32 -14.11 1.15 7.70
C ASN A 32 -13.77 -0.23 8.34
N LYS A 33 -13.12 -1.13 7.59
CA LYS A 33 -12.68 -2.44 8.07
C LYS A 33 -11.17 -2.47 8.24
N ASP A 34 -10.70 -3.01 9.36
CA ASP A 34 -9.28 -3.10 9.65
C ASP A 34 -8.60 -4.19 8.79
N VAL A 35 -7.67 -3.74 7.94
CA VAL A 35 -6.86 -4.62 7.08
C VAL A 35 -5.81 -5.38 7.88
N TYR A 36 -5.25 -4.75 8.92
CA TYR A 36 -4.24 -5.36 9.78
C TYR A 36 -4.83 -6.50 10.62
N LEU A 37 -6.09 -6.41 11.03
CA LEU A 37 -6.81 -7.47 11.75
C LEU A 37 -7.51 -8.48 10.82
N GLY A 38 -7.53 -8.23 9.51
CA GLY A 38 -8.15 -9.11 8.52
C GLY A 38 -9.67 -8.95 8.41
N ASP A 39 -10.24 -7.89 8.99
CA ASP A 39 -11.69 -7.66 8.99
C ASP A 39 -12.26 -7.47 7.58
N LEU A 40 -11.44 -6.98 6.65
CA LEU A 40 -11.85 -6.82 5.25
C LEU A 40 -12.30 -8.14 4.60
N LEU A 41 -11.75 -9.28 5.04
CA LEU A 41 -12.05 -10.60 4.48
C LEU A 41 -13.32 -11.24 5.05
N LYS A 42 -13.91 -10.67 6.11
CA LYS A 42 -15.14 -11.21 6.70
C LYS A 42 -16.34 -11.11 5.76
N ASP A 43 -16.34 -10.08 4.92
CA ASP A 43 -17.46 -9.76 4.04
C ASP A 43 -17.08 -9.79 2.54
N ASN A 44 -15.83 -10.12 2.22
CA ASN A 44 -15.32 -10.09 0.85
C ASN A 44 -14.52 -11.35 0.55
N SER A 45 -14.64 -11.86 -0.68
CA SER A 45 -13.70 -12.85 -1.18
C SER A 45 -12.26 -12.28 -1.23
N PRO A 46 -11.22 -13.14 -1.22
CA PRO A 46 -9.84 -12.72 -1.43
C PRO A 46 -9.65 -11.74 -2.59
N LYS A 47 -10.28 -12.04 -3.74
CA LYS A 47 -10.21 -11.22 -4.94
C LYS A 47 -10.78 -9.82 -4.69
N GLU A 48 -12.01 -9.75 -4.20
CA GLU A 48 -12.70 -8.47 -3.91
C GLU A 48 -11.95 -7.65 -2.87
N ALA A 49 -11.37 -8.31 -1.86
CA ALA A 49 -10.58 -7.63 -0.82
C ALA A 49 -9.32 -6.97 -1.40
N TYR A 50 -8.60 -7.64 -2.32
CA TYR A 50 -7.44 -7.04 -3.01
C TYR A 50 -7.86 -5.90 -3.95
N GLU A 51 -8.93 -6.09 -4.73
CA GLU A 51 -9.44 -5.05 -5.63
C GLU A 51 -9.78 -3.77 -4.85
N LYS A 52 -10.55 -3.91 -3.75
CA LYS A 52 -10.91 -2.78 -2.88
C LYS A 52 -9.68 -2.14 -2.22
N TYR A 53 -8.75 -2.96 -1.74
CA TYR A 53 -7.51 -2.47 -1.12
C TYR A 53 -6.70 -1.59 -2.07
N PHE A 54 -6.46 -2.04 -3.31
CA PHE A 54 -5.70 -1.25 -4.28
C PHE A 54 -6.48 -0.05 -4.80
N GLN A 55 -7.81 -0.15 -4.97
CA GLN A 55 -8.66 0.97 -5.37
C GLN A 55 -8.62 2.11 -4.35
N GLU A 56 -8.76 1.78 -3.06
CA GLU A 56 -8.73 2.79 -2.00
C GLU A 56 -7.33 3.41 -1.86
N LEU A 57 -6.29 2.60 -1.98
CA LEU A 57 -4.91 3.08 -1.98
C LEU A 57 -4.65 4.05 -3.15
N TYR A 58 -5.01 3.64 -4.36
CA TYR A 58 -4.83 4.46 -5.56
C TYR A 58 -5.62 5.76 -5.45
N TYR A 59 -6.86 5.71 -4.94
CA TYR A 59 -7.67 6.89 -4.70
C TYR A 59 -6.96 7.89 -3.79
N CYS A 60 -6.42 7.45 -2.65
CA CYS A 60 -5.71 8.34 -1.72
C CYS A 60 -4.48 8.99 -2.37
N ILE A 61 -3.71 8.22 -3.15
CA ILE A 61 -2.52 8.72 -3.85
C ILE A 61 -2.91 9.74 -4.92
N GLU A 62 -3.88 9.41 -5.78
CA GLU A 62 -4.37 10.28 -6.85
C GLU A 62 -4.98 11.59 -6.31
N LYS A 63 -5.61 11.54 -5.13
CA LYS A 63 -6.15 12.72 -4.45
C LYS A 63 -5.10 13.54 -3.69
N GLY A 64 -3.83 13.22 -3.83
CA GLY A 64 -2.73 14.04 -3.32
C GLY A 64 -2.43 13.79 -1.84
N ALA A 65 -2.51 12.54 -1.37
CA ALA A 65 -1.90 12.16 -0.09
C ALA A 65 -0.45 12.65 -0.04
N ILE A 66 -0.07 13.35 1.02
CA ILE A 66 1.28 13.88 1.21
C ILE A 66 2.12 12.85 1.96
N PHE A 67 3.17 12.32 1.34
CA PHE A 67 4.08 11.37 1.97
C PHE A 67 5.41 11.28 1.21
N ASN A 68 6.42 10.71 1.88
CA ASN A 68 7.72 10.41 1.27
C ASN A 68 7.77 8.98 0.72
N VAL A 69 7.22 8.02 1.48
CA VAL A 69 7.28 6.60 1.15
C VAL A 69 5.95 5.90 1.32
N LEU A 70 5.61 5.03 0.36
CA LEU A 70 4.50 4.10 0.47
C LEU A 70 4.92 2.87 1.29
N ALA A 71 4.18 2.58 2.34
CA ALA A 71 4.51 1.56 3.33
C ALA A 71 3.81 0.22 3.04
N HIS A 72 4.54 -0.87 3.23
CA HIS A 72 4.08 -2.26 3.26
C HIS A 72 2.89 -2.56 2.32
N PHE A 73 3.12 -2.33 1.02
CA PHE A 73 2.13 -2.22 -0.04
C PHE A 73 1.17 -3.41 -0.20
N ASP A 74 1.57 -4.62 0.18
CA ASP A 74 0.77 -5.84 0.04
C ASP A 74 0.35 -6.42 1.40
N LEU A 75 0.07 -5.54 2.38
CA LEU A 75 -0.25 -5.90 3.76
C LEU A 75 -1.33 -7.00 3.89
N LEU A 76 -2.32 -7.00 3.00
CA LEU A 76 -3.43 -7.97 2.99
C LEU A 76 -2.95 -9.42 2.88
N LYS A 77 -1.76 -9.67 2.30
CA LYS A 77 -1.11 -10.99 2.21
C LYS A 77 -0.96 -11.69 3.57
N ARG A 78 -0.94 -10.95 4.68
CA ARG A 78 -0.90 -11.52 6.04
C ARG A 78 -2.07 -12.44 6.37
N HIS A 79 -3.22 -12.22 5.74
CA HIS A 79 -4.48 -12.88 6.09
C HIS A 79 -5.05 -13.74 4.97
N VAL A 80 -4.40 -13.73 3.81
CA VAL A 80 -4.95 -14.36 2.61
C VAL A 80 -3.92 -15.32 2.02
N ASP A 81 -4.26 -16.60 2.01
CA ASP A 81 -3.58 -17.59 1.18
C ASP A 81 -4.10 -17.50 -0.27
N TYR A 82 -3.71 -16.42 -0.94
CA TYR A 82 -4.03 -16.16 -2.34
C TYR A 82 -2.73 -16.04 -3.12
N PRO A 83 -2.50 -16.87 -4.16
CA PRO A 83 -1.23 -16.90 -4.87
C PRO A 83 -0.84 -15.51 -5.38
N PHE A 84 0.39 -15.10 -5.13
CA PHE A 84 0.90 -13.80 -5.54
C PHE A 84 0.69 -13.53 -7.03
N ASP A 85 0.99 -14.50 -7.90
CA ASP A 85 0.78 -14.38 -9.35
C ASP A 85 -0.67 -14.07 -9.71
N LYS A 86 -1.62 -14.56 -8.91
CA LYS A 86 -3.04 -14.30 -9.11
C LYS A 86 -3.38 -12.88 -8.68
N VAL A 87 -2.94 -12.46 -7.49
CA VAL A 87 -3.06 -11.06 -7.02
C VAL A 87 -2.51 -10.09 -8.06
N PHE A 88 -1.27 -10.33 -8.50
CA PHE A 88 -0.55 -9.44 -9.39
C PHE A 88 -1.22 -9.33 -10.75
N ARG A 89 -1.62 -10.45 -11.37
CA ARG A 89 -2.33 -10.42 -12.66
C ARG A 89 -3.70 -9.77 -12.58
N GLU A 90 -4.49 -10.08 -11.54
CA GLU A 90 -5.83 -9.52 -11.38
C GLU A 90 -5.83 -8.02 -11.10
N ASN A 91 -4.73 -7.49 -10.55
CA ASN A 91 -4.58 -6.09 -10.15
C ASN A 91 -3.45 -5.37 -10.90
N PHE A 92 -2.99 -5.89 -12.04
CA PHE A 92 -1.78 -5.39 -12.71
C PHE A 92 -1.88 -3.91 -13.05
N ASP A 93 -2.95 -3.51 -13.72
CA ASP A 93 -3.12 -2.13 -14.19
C ASP A 93 -3.14 -1.11 -13.04
N ILE A 94 -3.79 -1.47 -11.92
CA ILE A 94 -3.86 -0.59 -10.75
C ILE A 94 -2.54 -0.56 -9.97
N ILE A 95 -1.84 -1.69 -9.84
CA ILE A 95 -0.52 -1.75 -9.22
C ILE A 95 0.47 -0.91 -10.03
N GLU A 96 0.48 -1.08 -11.36
CA GLU A 96 1.33 -0.29 -12.25
C GLU A 96 1.00 1.21 -12.16
N GLY A 97 -0.28 1.57 -12.15
CA GLY A 97 -0.74 2.96 -11.99
C GLY A 97 -0.28 3.60 -10.68
N ILE A 98 -0.45 2.89 -9.55
CA ILE A 98 0.06 3.33 -8.25
C ILE A 98 1.57 3.55 -8.31
N PHE A 99 2.32 2.58 -8.83
CA PHE A 99 3.79 2.65 -8.87
C PHE A 99 4.28 3.80 -9.75
N LYS A 100 3.74 3.96 -10.96
CA LYS A 100 4.05 5.09 -11.85
C LYS A 100 3.75 6.43 -11.19
N LYS A 101 2.62 6.53 -10.47
CA LYS A 101 2.24 7.75 -9.76
C LYS A 101 3.20 8.09 -8.61
N VAL A 102 3.54 7.09 -7.78
CA VAL A 102 4.54 7.24 -6.70
C VAL A 102 5.88 7.73 -7.26
N ILE A 103 6.33 7.14 -8.37
CA ILE A 103 7.59 7.53 -9.04
C ILE A 103 7.51 8.95 -9.58
N TYR A 104 6.43 9.28 -10.30
CA TYR A 104 6.20 10.60 -10.86
C TYR A 104 6.23 11.70 -9.79
N ASP A 105 5.64 11.43 -8.62
CA ASP A 105 5.63 12.36 -7.49
C ASP A 105 6.96 12.40 -6.72
N GLY A 106 8.01 11.70 -7.18
CA GLY A 106 9.33 11.66 -6.55
C GLY A 106 9.38 10.89 -5.22
N ARG A 107 8.43 9.97 -5.00
CA ARG A 107 8.26 9.20 -3.75
C ARG A 107 8.88 7.82 -3.88
N GLY A 108 9.13 7.17 -2.74
CA GLY A 108 9.71 5.83 -2.67
C GLY A 108 8.75 4.76 -2.17
N LEU A 109 9.25 3.52 -2.15
CA LEU A 109 8.58 2.34 -1.61
C LEU A 109 9.37 1.77 -0.43
N GLU A 110 8.68 1.46 0.67
CA GLU A 110 9.27 0.89 1.89
C GLU A 110 9.70 -0.55 1.63
N VAL A 111 10.78 -0.98 2.27
CA VAL A 111 11.14 -2.41 2.36
C VAL A 111 10.85 -2.91 3.78
N ASN A 112 9.59 -3.27 4.05
CA ASN A 112 9.19 -3.67 5.39
C ASN A 112 9.51 -5.15 5.68
N THR A 113 10.47 -5.42 6.55
CA THR A 113 10.90 -6.79 6.90
C THR A 113 9.98 -7.48 7.91
N SER A 114 8.91 -6.84 8.37
CA SER A 114 7.99 -7.45 9.33
C SER A 114 7.31 -8.71 8.82
N GLY A 115 7.18 -8.90 7.49
CA GLY A 115 6.59 -10.11 6.90
C GLY A 115 7.25 -11.42 7.38
N PHE A 116 8.55 -11.41 7.66
CA PHE A 116 9.26 -12.56 8.24
C PHE A 116 8.76 -12.92 9.64
N ARG A 117 8.43 -11.92 10.47
CA ARG A 117 7.84 -12.12 11.80
C ARG A 117 6.48 -12.82 11.72
N TYR A 118 5.73 -12.58 10.65
CA TYR A 118 4.43 -13.18 10.38
C TYR A 118 4.52 -14.47 9.54
N LYS A 119 5.71 -15.07 9.42
CA LYS A 119 5.94 -16.34 8.70
C LYS A 119 5.56 -16.30 7.21
N LEU A 120 5.62 -15.14 6.57
CA LEU A 120 5.32 -14.97 5.14
C LEU A 120 6.53 -15.22 4.22
N GLU A 121 7.70 -15.53 4.80
CA GLU A 121 8.98 -15.77 4.10
C GLU A 121 9.38 -14.65 3.10
N SER A 122 8.83 -13.45 3.28
CA SER A 122 8.99 -12.31 2.37
C SER A 122 8.86 -10.98 3.13
N PRO A 123 9.51 -9.89 2.67
CA PRO A 123 9.13 -8.54 3.08
C PRO A 123 7.72 -8.18 2.57
N LEU A 124 7.24 -7.03 3.01
CA LEU A 124 6.03 -6.34 2.54
C LEU A 124 6.49 -4.97 2.03
N PRO A 125 6.44 -4.65 0.72
CA PRO A 125 5.98 -5.44 -0.42
C PRO A 125 6.77 -6.74 -0.63
N SER A 126 6.13 -7.74 -1.25
CA SER A 126 6.79 -8.95 -1.72
C SER A 126 7.94 -8.65 -2.69
N LYS A 127 8.97 -9.51 -2.72
CA LYS A 127 10.18 -9.31 -3.53
C LYS A 127 9.88 -8.99 -5.00
N ASP A 128 8.91 -9.66 -5.60
CA ASP A 128 8.57 -9.46 -7.01
C ASP A 128 7.92 -8.09 -7.26
N LEU A 129 7.16 -7.55 -6.29
CA LEU A 129 6.65 -6.17 -6.35
C LEU A 129 7.79 -5.15 -6.24
N LEU A 130 8.79 -5.42 -5.40
CA LEU A 130 9.98 -4.57 -5.28
C LEU A 130 10.80 -4.56 -6.57
N ILE A 131 10.95 -5.72 -7.22
CA ILE A 131 11.61 -5.85 -8.53
C ILE A 131 10.83 -5.06 -9.58
N PHE A 132 9.53 -5.29 -9.68
CA PHE A 132 8.66 -4.61 -10.64
C PHE A 132 8.70 -3.08 -10.45
N TYR A 133 8.61 -2.60 -9.21
CA TYR A 133 8.73 -1.17 -8.91
C TYR A 133 10.08 -0.59 -9.35
N LYS A 134 11.17 -1.34 -9.16
CA LYS A 134 12.51 -0.93 -9.61
C LYS A 134 12.63 -0.93 -11.14
N GLU A 135 12.03 -1.89 -11.83
CA GLU A 135 12.00 -1.96 -13.30
C GLU A 135 11.26 -0.76 -13.91
N LEU A 136 10.24 -0.24 -13.22
CA LEU A 136 9.56 1.00 -13.59
C LEU A 136 10.40 2.28 -13.30
N GLY A 137 11.60 2.15 -12.73
CA GLY A 137 12.48 3.27 -12.37
C GLY A 137 12.32 3.78 -10.94
N GLY A 138 11.64 3.03 -10.08
CA GLY A 138 11.37 3.43 -8.70
C GLY A 138 12.56 3.33 -7.75
N ARG A 139 12.50 4.11 -6.66
CA ARG A 139 13.52 4.13 -5.60
C ARG A 139 13.01 3.44 -4.34
N LEU A 140 13.75 2.42 -3.91
CA LEU A 140 13.49 1.75 -2.62
C LEU A 140 14.07 2.58 -1.48
N LEU A 141 13.32 2.65 -0.38
CA LEU A 141 13.75 3.30 0.84
C LEU A 141 13.61 2.32 2.03
N PRO A 142 14.62 2.27 2.91
CA PRO A 142 14.62 1.39 4.07
C PRO A 142 13.56 1.78 5.09
#